data_AF-A0A7S2WH13-F1
#
_entry.id   AF-A0A7S2WH13-F1
#
_cell.length_a   1.000
_cell.length_b   1.000
_cell.length_c   1.000
_cell.angle_alpha   90.00
_cell.angle_beta   90.00
_cell.angle_gamma   90.00
#
_symmetry.space_group_name_H-M   'P 1'
#
loop_
_entity.id
_entity.type
_entity.pdbx_description
1 polymer ?
#
loop_
_entity_poly.entity_id
_entity_poly.type
_entity_poly.pdbx_seq_one_letter_code
_entity_poly.pdbx_strand_id
1 'polypeptide(L)'
;YAKPGRMSAGTTCAIDITFRPEVNVDIIDHLGVLAQTGPCDVPIQCTTKKVVPSTDTQHVDFGEVVVGEVSTIKLRISNNGALPTSFEIVDCKTGELLGVAA
;
A
#
# COMPACT_ATOMS: atom_id res chain seq x y z
N TYR A 1 29.88 4.07 1.90
CA TYR A 1 29.15 5.15 1.21
C TYR A 1 30.10 6.32 1.03
N ALA A 2 30.56 6.60 -0.19
CA ALA A 2 31.32 7.81 -0.49
C ALA A 2 30.30 8.91 -0.79
N LYS A 3 30.25 9.96 0.04
CA LYS A 3 29.38 11.11 -0.22
C LYS A 3 29.79 11.71 -1.57
N PRO A 4 28.85 11.98 -2.50
CA PRO A 4 29.19 12.71 -3.72
C PRO A 4 29.89 14.00 -3.29
N GLY A 5 31.10 14.21 -3.79
CA GLY A 5 31.85 15.45 -3.53
C GLY A 5 31.19 16.64 -4.21
N ARG A 6 31.98 17.70 -4.48
CA ARG A 6 31.53 18.84 -5.28
C ARG A 6 30.94 18.36 -6.62
N MET A 7 29.70 18.77 -6.90
CA MET A 7 29.09 18.61 -8.22
C MET A 7 29.19 19.92 -9.01
N SER A 8 29.53 19.81 -10.30
CA SER A 8 29.53 20.95 -11.22
C SER A 8 28.11 21.23 -11.73
N ALA A 9 27.86 22.45 -12.22
CA ALA A 9 26.60 22.76 -12.89
C ALA A 9 26.43 21.87 -14.14
N GLY A 10 25.21 21.33 -14.34
CA GLY A 10 24.89 20.46 -15.48
C GLY A 10 25.26 18.99 -15.30
N THR A 11 25.69 18.56 -14.11
CA THR A 11 25.97 17.13 -13.81
C THR A 11 24.83 16.49 -13.02
N THR A 12 24.52 15.23 -13.32
CA THR A 12 23.55 14.40 -12.59
C THR A 12 24.30 13.35 -11.76
N CYS A 13 23.94 13.19 -10.49
CA CYS A 13 24.46 12.13 -9.62
C CYS A 13 23.29 11.28 -9.12
N ALA A 14 23.38 9.96 -9.32
CA ALA A 14 22.46 9.01 -8.73
C ALA A 14 22.90 8.71 -7.29
N ILE A 15 21.95 8.79 -6.36
CA ILE A 15 22.17 8.44 -4.95
C ILE A 15 21.37 7.17 -4.66
N ASP A 16 22.08 6.08 -4.36
CA ASP A 16 21.44 4.84 -3.94
C ASP A 16 21.16 4.89 -2.43
N ILE A 17 19.87 4.81 -2.09
CA ILE A 17 19.40 4.76 -0.71
C ILE A 17 18.91 3.35 -0.44
N THR A 18 19.62 2.63 0.42
CA THR A 18 19.20 1.30 0.86
C THR A 18 18.39 1.41 2.14
N PHE A 19 17.11 1.08 2.06
CA PHE A 19 16.23 1.00 3.23
C PHE A 19 16.51 -0.29 4.02
N ARG A 20 16.81 -0.16 5.32
CA ARG A 20 17.01 -1.28 6.24
C ARG A 20 16.15 -1.06 7.49
N PRO A 21 14.89 -1.50 7.49
CA PRO A 21 14.04 -1.37 8.66
C PRO A 21 14.54 -2.31 9.75
N GLU A 22 14.93 -1.75 10.90
CA GLU A 22 15.21 -2.53 12.11
C GLU A 22 13.94 -2.76 12.94
N VAL A 23 12.91 -1.94 12.72
CA VAL A 23 11.63 -1.99 13.42
C VAL A 23 10.48 -1.85 12.42
N ASN A 24 9.37 -2.54 12.66
CA ASN A 24 8.18 -2.49 11.81
C ASN A 24 7.34 -1.22 12.11
N VAL A 25 7.94 -0.05 11.86
CA VAL A 25 7.29 1.27 11.98
C VAL A 25 7.41 2.05 10.69
N ASP A 26 6.41 2.87 10.37
CA ASP A 26 6.46 3.74 9.21
C ASP A 26 7.54 4.81 9.46
N ILE A 27 8.44 4.97 8.50
CA ILE A 27 9.56 5.92 8.58
C ILE A 27 9.27 7.05 7.61
N ILE A 28 9.12 8.25 8.16
CA ILE A 28 9.00 9.50 7.41
C ILE A 28 10.19 10.32 7.82
N ASP A 29 11.09 10.59 6.87
CA ASP A 29 12.34 11.29 7.14
C ASP A 29 12.72 12.17 5.95
N HIS A 30 13.78 12.97 6.10
CA HIS A 30 14.28 13.86 5.08
C HIS A 30 15.78 13.65 4.86
N LEU A 31 16.17 13.49 3.60
CA LEU A 31 17.57 13.56 3.21
C LEU A 31 17.95 15.03 2.99
N GLY A 32 18.62 15.59 4.00
CA GLY A 32 19.19 16.94 3.92
C GLY A 32 20.37 17.00 2.95
N VAL A 33 20.25 17.83 1.92
CA VAL A 33 21.26 18.12 0.92
C VAL A 33 21.68 19.59 1.06
N LEU A 34 22.95 19.82 1.41
CA LEU A 34 23.49 21.17 1.44
C LEU A 34 23.95 21.57 0.03
N ALA A 35 23.16 22.39 -0.65
CA ALA A 35 23.55 22.98 -1.94
C ALA A 35 24.18 24.36 -1.74
N GLN A 36 24.88 24.86 -2.77
CA GLN A 36 25.46 26.21 -2.75
C GLN A 36 24.38 27.30 -2.64
N THR A 37 23.17 27.02 -3.09
CA THR A 37 21.99 27.91 -3.01
C THR A 37 21.28 27.84 -1.65
N GLY A 38 21.67 26.92 -0.77
CA GLY A 38 21.04 26.68 0.52
C GLY A 38 20.76 25.20 0.79
N PRO A 39 20.31 24.86 2.02
CA PRO A 39 19.86 23.52 2.35
C PRO A 39 18.58 23.16 1.55
N CYS A 40 18.50 21.90 1.13
CA CYS A 40 17.36 21.32 0.42
C CYS A 40 17.05 19.96 1.06
N ASP A 41 15.79 19.70 1.37
CA ASP A 41 15.37 18.46 2.00
C ASP A 41 14.58 17.61 1.01
N VAL A 42 15.06 16.39 0.77
CA VAL A 42 14.37 15.42 -0.08
C VAL A 42 13.54 14.51 0.82
N PRO A 43 12.20 14.47 0.69
CA PRO A 43 11.35 13.62 1.52
C PRO A 43 11.57 12.13 1.21
N ILE A 44 11.79 11.35 2.26
CA ILE A 44 11.86 9.90 2.24
C ILE A 44 10.66 9.38 3.01
N GLN A 45 9.81 8.60 2.33
CA GLN A 45 8.69 7.92 2.97
C GLN A 45 8.84 6.41 2.74
N CYS A 46 8.89 5.67 3.83
CA CYS A 46 8.93 4.22 3.82
C CYS A 46 7.82 3.71 4.75
N THR A 47 6.77 3.14 4.17
CA THR A 47 5.69 2.52 4.93
C THR A 47 5.99 1.05 5.18
N THR A 48 5.55 0.57 6.33
CA THR A 48 5.63 -0.84 6.69
C THR A 48 4.72 -1.67 5.79
N LYS A 49 5.06 -2.96 5.66
CA LYS A 49 4.18 -3.92 4.99
C LYS A 49 2.93 -4.12 5.85
N LYS A 50 1.86 -3.42 5.51
CA LYS A 50 0.55 -3.57 6.14
C LYS A 50 -0.37 -4.38 5.25
N VAL A 51 -1.41 -4.93 5.84
CA VAL A 51 -2.58 -5.45 5.12
C VAL A 51 -3.60 -4.32 5.08
N VAL A 52 -4.04 -3.94 3.89
CA VAL A 52 -5.05 -2.89 3.71
C VAL A 52 -6.14 -3.46 2.81
N PRO A 53 -7.08 -4.23 3.37
CA PRO A 53 -8.14 -4.81 2.57
C PRO A 53 -9.07 -3.69 2.10
N SER A 54 -9.43 -3.75 0.83
CA SER A 54 -10.33 -2.81 0.17
C SER A 54 -11.29 -3.59 -0.70
N THR A 55 -12.47 -3.03 -0.87
CA THR A 55 -13.53 -3.59 -1.70
C THR A 55 -13.99 -2.51 -2.65
N ASP A 56 -14.34 -2.86 -3.90
CA ASP A 56 -14.78 -1.85 -4.86
C ASP A 56 -16.10 -1.17 -4.44
N THR A 57 -16.94 -1.91 -3.72
CA THR A 57 -18.29 -1.51 -3.33
C THR A 57 -18.53 -1.93 -1.88
N GLN A 58 -19.04 -1.00 -1.06
CA GLN A 58 -19.38 -1.26 0.34
C GLN A 58 -20.75 -1.92 0.51
N HIS A 59 -21.66 -1.73 -0.46
CA HIS A 59 -23.02 -2.25 -0.45
C HIS A 59 -23.33 -2.98 -1.75
N VAL A 60 -23.57 -4.29 -1.67
CA VAL A 60 -24.02 -5.07 -2.81
C VAL A 60 -25.54 -5.02 -2.87
N ASP A 61 -26.07 -4.36 -3.90
CA ASP A 61 -27.51 -4.34 -4.19
C ASP A 61 -27.80 -5.18 -5.43
N PHE A 62 -28.70 -6.16 -5.29
CA PHE A 62 -29.15 -7.03 -6.37
C PHE A 62 -30.28 -6.42 -7.20
N GLY A 63 -30.90 -5.33 -6.74
CA GLY A 63 -32.03 -4.69 -7.40
C GLY A 63 -33.27 -5.58 -7.42
N GLU A 64 -34.13 -5.37 -8.43
CA GLU A 64 -35.28 -6.25 -8.68
C GLU A 64 -34.81 -7.56 -9.34
N VAL A 65 -35.04 -8.68 -8.64
CA VAL A 65 -34.78 -10.02 -9.17
C VAL A 65 -36.12 -10.73 -9.34
N VAL A 66 -36.38 -11.24 -10.55
CA VAL A 66 -37.61 -11.95 -10.88
C VAL A 66 -37.65 -13.29 -10.15
N VAL A 67 -38.83 -13.66 -9.64
CA VAL A 67 -39.04 -14.94 -8.94
C VAL A 67 -38.70 -16.09 -9.89
N GLY A 68 -37.70 -16.90 -9.50
CA GLY A 68 -37.21 -18.04 -10.27
C GLY A 68 -35.91 -17.79 -11.03
N GLU A 69 -35.40 -16.55 -11.05
CA GLU A 69 -34.11 -16.22 -11.66
C GLU A 69 -32.97 -16.13 -10.62
N VAL A 70 -31.75 -16.40 -11.09
CA VAL A 70 -30.53 -16.31 -10.28
C VAL A 70 -29.72 -15.11 -10.74
N SER A 71 -29.52 -14.14 -9.84
CA SER A 71 -28.65 -12.99 -10.07
C SER A 71 -27.30 -13.21 -9.38
N THR A 72 -26.20 -12.93 -10.07
CA THR A 72 -24.83 -13.06 -9.54
C THR A 72 -24.08 -11.75 -9.69
N ILE A 73 -23.60 -11.20 -8.58
CA ILE A 73 -22.78 -9.98 -8.56
C ILE A 73 -21.33 -10.35 -8.26
N LYS A 74 -20.41 -9.73 -8.99
CA LYS A 74 -18.98 -9.89 -8.77
C LYS A 74 -18.50 -8.81 -7.81
N LEU A 75 -17.97 -9.22 -6.67
CA LEU A 75 -17.33 -8.32 -5.71
C LEU A 75 -15.81 -8.48 -5.85
N ARG A 76 -15.10 -7.36 -6.03
CA ARG A 76 -13.64 -7.38 -6.05
C ARG A 76 -13.09 -6.97 -4.68
N ILE A 77 -12.36 -7.87 -4.06
CA ILE A 77 -11.59 -7.62 -2.84
C ILE A 77 -10.12 -7.52 -3.23
N SER A 78 -9.48 -6.42 -2.84
CA SER A 78 -8.07 -6.15 -3.12
C SER A 78 -7.35 -5.75 -1.85
N ASN A 79 -6.20 -6.36 -1.60
CA ASN A 79 -5.28 -5.91 -0.58
C ASN A 79 -4.37 -4.82 -1.18
N ASN A 80 -4.64 -3.56 -0.83
CA ASN A 80 -3.80 -2.42 -1.22
C ASN A 80 -2.53 -2.33 -0.37
N GLY A 81 -2.34 -3.28 0.55
CA GLY A 81 -1.16 -3.42 1.38
C GLY A 81 -0.05 -4.23 0.70
N ALA A 82 1.16 -4.11 1.24
CA ALA A 82 2.34 -4.82 0.74
C ALA A 82 2.63 -6.14 1.50
N LEU A 83 1.73 -6.55 2.41
CA LEU A 83 1.80 -7.83 3.11
C LEU A 83 0.75 -8.80 2.53
N PRO A 84 1.13 -9.99 2.03
CA PRO A 84 0.15 -10.99 1.59
C PRO A 84 -0.74 -11.43 2.76
N THR A 85 -2.04 -11.58 2.50
CA THR A 85 -3.03 -11.95 3.53
C THR A 85 -4.09 -12.86 2.92
N SER A 86 -4.55 -13.82 3.69
CA SER A 86 -5.76 -14.60 3.42
C SER A 86 -6.99 -13.94 4.06
N PHE A 87 -8.15 -14.09 3.43
CA PHE A 87 -9.43 -13.60 3.97
C PHE A 87 -10.45 -14.72 4.06
N GLU A 88 -11.31 -14.61 5.07
CA GLU A 88 -12.40 -15.53 5.36
C GLU A 88 -13.73 -14.81 5.19
N ILE A 89 -14.69 -15.48 4.57
CA ILE A 89 -16.05 -14.99 4.39
C ILE A 89 -16.90 -15.70 5.44
N VAL A 90 -17.53 -14.92 6.31
CA VAL A 90 -18.41 -15.42 7.37
C VAL A 90 -19.81 -14.85 7.23
N ASP A 91 -20.81 -15.65 7.54
CA ASP A 91 -22.19 -15.18 7.65
C ASP A 91 -22.33 -14.29 8.89
N CYS A 92 -22.85 -13.06 8.71
CA CYS A 92 -22.99 -12.10 9.80
C CYS A 92 -24.04 -12.49 10.86
N LYS A 93 -24.96 -13.42 10.54
CA LYS A 93 -26.04 -13.85 11.45
C LYS A 93 -25.70 -15.14 12.17
N THR A 94 -25.11 -16.11 11.48
CA THR A 94 -24.78 -17.43 12.05
C THR A 94 -23.34 -17.55 12.50
N GLY A 95 -22.44 -16.68 12.01
CA GLY A 95 -21.00 -16.77 12.24
C GLY A 95 -20.35 -17.95 11.51
N GLU A 96 -21.08 -18.62 10.62
CA GLU A 96 -20.58 -19.79 9.89
C GLU A 96 -19.65 -19.36 8.76
N LEU A 97 -18.59 -20.14 8.54
CA LEU A 97 -17.61 -19.90 7.49
C LEU A 97 -18.20 -20.28 6.13
N LEU A 98 -18.42 -19.28 5.27
CA LEU A 98 -18.95 -19.46 3.92
C LEU A 98 -17.84 -19.72 2.89
N GLY A 99 -16.60 -19.32 3.17
CA GLY A 99 -15.46 -19.60 2.30
C GLY A 99 -14.16 -18.94 2.74
N VAL A 100 -13.04 -19.43 2.20
CA VAL A 100 -11.69 -18.90 2.44
C VAL A 100 -11.02 -18.62 1.10
N ALA A 101 -10.33 -17.50 0.99
CA ALA A 101 -9.53 -17.16 -0.17
C ALA A 101 -8.17 -16.59 0.27
N ALA A 102 -7.12 -16.92 -0.50
CA ALA A 102 -5.72 -16.62 -0.20
C ALA A 102 -5.09 -15.76 -1.30
#